data_AF-A0A3R9MHR0-F1
#
_entry.id   AF-A0A3R9MHR0-F1
#
_cell.length_a   1.000
_cell.length_b   1.000
_cell.length_c   1.000
_cell.angle_alpha   90.00
_cell.angle_beta   90.00
_cell.angle_gamma   90.00
#
_symmetry.space_group_name_H-M   'P 1'
#
loop_
_entity.id
_entity.type
_entity.pdbx_description
1 polymer ?
#
loop_
_entity_poly.entity_id
_entity_poly.type
_entity_poly.pdbx_seq_one_letter_code
_entity_poly.pdbx_strand_id
1 'polypeptide(L)'
;MATVPNNRIYPFRLWLLTTMIVGPVLLGLGSSLYDASYFKNSANIGVIFLFIPFGIAFSTPTFMVVWLAHSSLTGKLSPVLLKWLLVILAIIGVFVTFSLIGGSMARTYSLFYAGAVIVSGFILQGWKS
;
A
#
# COMPACT_ATOMS: atom_id res chain seq x y z
N MET A 1 -28.45 5.83 6.52
CA MET A 1 -27.59 5.15 5.53
C MET A 1 -26.53 6.16 5.12
N ALA A 2 -25.34 6.13 5.74
CA ALA A 2 -24.33 7.16 5.53
C ALA A 2 -23.79 7.08 4.10
N THR A 3 -24.09 8.09 3.29
CA THR A 3 -23.50 8.29 1.97
C THR A 3 -22.01 8.44 2.16
N VAL A 4 -21.23 7.41 1.83
CA VAL A 4 -19.79 7.57 1.63
C VAL A 4 -19.65 8.52 0.45
N PRO A 5 -19.21 9.77 0.63
CA PRO A 5 -19.13 10.68 -0.48
C PRO A 5 -18.14 10.12 -1.48
N ASN A 6 -18.43 10.45 -2.73
CA ASN A 6 -17.67 10.12 -3.92
C ASN A 6 -16.23 10.68 -3.79
N ASN A 7 -15.41 10.02 -2.98
CA ASN A 7 -14.10 10.52 -2.59
C ASN A 7 -13.11 10.20 -3.71
N ARG A 8 -13.09 11.08 -4.72
CA ARG A 8 -12.19 11.01 -5.87
C ARG A 8 -10.71 10.89 -5.48
N ILE A 9 -10.36 11.27 -4.25
CA ILE A 9 -9.00 11.27 -3.71
C ILE A 9 -8.69 9.94 -2.98
N TYR A 10 -9.67 9.04 -2.81
CA TYR A 10 -9.47 7.78 -2.09
C TYR A 10 -8.29 6.95 -2.62
N PRO A 11 -8.15 6.70 -3.94
CA PRO A 11 -7.02 5.91 -4.44
C PRO A 11 -5.67 6.56 -4.14
N PHE A 12 -5.60 7.90 -4.21
CA PHE A 12 -4.39 8.64 -3.87
C PHE A 12 -4.07 8.57 -2.38
N ARG A 13 -5.07 8.71 -1.51
CA ARG A 13 -4.90 8.53 -0.05
C ARG A 13 -4.44 7.12 0.28
N LEU A 14 -5.01 6.09 -0.35
CA LEU A 14 -4.63 4.69 -0.15
C LEU A 14 -3.17 4.49 -0.53
N TRP A 15 -2.80 4.92 -1.73
CA TRP A 15 -1.44 4.80 -2.24
C TRP A 15 -0.41 5.54 -1.37
N LEU A 16 -0.69 6.80 -1.02
CA LEU A 16 0.22 7.62 -0.21
C LEU A 16 0.40 7.04 1.19
N LEU A 17 -0.69 6.66 1.86
CA LEU A 17 -0.66 6.09 3.20
C LEU A 17 0.10 4.76 3.24
N THR A 18 -0.14 3.89 2.26
CA THR A 18 0.58 2.62 2.12
C THR A 18 2.07 2.86 1.87
N THR A 19 2.41 3.73 0.91
CA THR A 19 3.79 3.89 0.44
C THR A 19 4.66 4.67 1.42
N MET A 20 4.13 5.74 2.02
CA MET A 20 4.93 6.65 2.85
C MET A 20 4.92 6.36 4.34
N ILE A 21 3.89 5.68 4.85
CA ILE A 21 3.69 5.53 6.31
C ILE A 21 3.61 4.05 6.66
N VAL A 22 2.56 3.36 6.22
CA VAL A 22 2.26 2.02 6.71
C VAL A 22 3.29 0.99 6.22
N GLY A 23 3.74 1.11 4.97
CA GLY A 23 4.77 0.25 4.38
C GLY A 23 6.10 0.31 5.14
N PRO A 24 6.75 1.48 5.28
CA PRO A 24 7.98 1.62 6.06
C PRO A 24 7.84 1.15 7.51
N VAL A 25 6.71 1.45 8.16
CA VAL A 25 6.46 1.04 9.55
C VAL A 25 6.35 -0.47 9.67
N LEU A 26 5.53 -1.12 8.84
CA LEU A 26 5.39 -2.58 8.87
C LEU A 26 6.68 -3.30 8.47
N LEU A 27 7.46 -2.73 7.55
CA LEU A 27 8.77 -3.25 7.20
C LEU A 27 9.73 -3.18 8.39
N GLY A 28 9.85 -2.03 9.04
CA GLY A 28 10.72 -1.86 10.20
C GLY A 28 10.32 -2.76 11.38
N LEU A 29 9.02 -2.84 11.68
CA LEU A 29 8.49 -3.73 12.71
C LEU A 29 8.74 -5.20 12.35
N GLY A 30 8.45 -5.60 11.11
CA GLY A 30 8.70 -6.96 10.62
C GLY A 30 10.17 -7.34 10.73
N SER A 31 11.08 -6.47 10.30
CA SER A 31 12.52 -6.69 10.42
C SER A 31 12.99 -6.78 11.88
N SER A 32 12.41 -6.00 12.79
CA SER A 32 12.76 -6.06 14.22
C SER A 32 12.36 -7.37 14.92
N LEU A 33 11.38 -8.11 14.38
CA LEU A 33 11.03 -9.43 14.89
C LEU A 33 12.10 -10.49 14.56
N TYR A 34 12.88 -10.28 13.50
CA TYR A 34 13.97 -11.18 13.11
C TYR A 34 15.32 -10.73 13.66
N ASP A 35 15.51 -9.42 13.86
CA ASP A 35 16.72 -8.84 14.43
C ASP A 35 16.37 -7.73 15.44
N ALA A 36 16.50 -8.04 16.72
CA ALA A 36 16.23 -7.08 17.81
C ALA A 36 17.19 -5.87 17.80
N SER A 37 18.32 -5.96 17.08
CA SER A 37 19.29 -4.87 16.92
C SER A 37 19.03 -4.03 15.66
N TYR A 38 17.98 -4.33 14.89
CA TYR A 38 17.68 -3.69 13.61
C TYR A 38 17.66 -2.15 13.70
N PHE A 39 16.97 -1.59 14.71
CA PHE A 39 16.90 -0.14 14.92
C PHE A 39 18.15 0.48 15.58
N LYS A 40 19.08 -0.34 16.08
CA LYS A 40 20.36 0.15 16.64
C LYS A 40 21.42 0.33 15.56
N ASN A 41 21.24 -0.31 14.40
CA ASN A 41 22.14 -0.19 13.26
C ASN A 41 21.68 0.97 12.36
N SER A 42 22.47 2.04 12.29
CA SER A 42 22.19 3.22 11.48
C SER A 42 22.12 2.92 9.97
N ALA A 43 22.81 1.87 9.50
CA ALA A 43 22.71 1.44 8.11
C ALA A 43 21.32 0.89 7.76
N ASN A 44 20.70 0.15 8.69
CA ASN A 44 19.35 -0.40 8.51
C ASN A 44 18.28 0.70 8.49
N ILE A 45 18.47 1.76 9.28
CA ILE A 45 17.61 2.95 9.24
C ILE A 45 17.71 3.63 7.87
N GLY A 46 18.91 3.70 7.28
CA GLY A 46 19.13 4.22 5.93
C GLY A 46 18.32 3.47 4.86
N VAL A 47 18.17 2.15 5.00
CA VAL A 47 17.35 1.32 4.08
C VAL A 47 15.87 1.71 4.14
N ILE A 48 15.35 2.07 5.31
CA ILE A 48 13.95 2.54 5.47
C ILE A 48 13.74 3.85 4.69
N PHE A 49 14.71 4.76 4.70
CA PHE A 49 14.61 6.01 3.94
C PHE A 49 14.69 5.79 2.43
N LEU A 50 15.53 4.86 1.96
CA LEU A 50 15.60 4.48 0.55
C LEU A 50 14.31 3.84 0.05
N PHE A 51 13.55 3.20 0.95
CA PHE A 51 12.30 2.56 0.61
C PHE A 51 11.22 3.52 0.11
N ILE A 52 11.25 4.80 0.52
CA ILE A 52 10.28 5.80 0.07
C ILE A 52 10.40 6.12 -1.43
N PRO A 53 11.57 6.56 -1.96
CA PRO A 53 11.70 6.86 -3.38
C PRO A 53 11.53 5.62 -4.27
N PHE A 54 12.06 4.46 -3.88
CA PHE A 54 11.85 3.22 -4.62
C PHE A 54 10.39 2.75 -4.53
N GLY A 55 9.77 2.85 -3.35
CA GLY A 55 8.37 2.55 -3.14
C GLY A 55 7.48 3.37 -4.04
N ILE A 56 7.70 4.68 -4.13
CA ILE A 56 6.96 5.58 -5.03
C ILE A 56 7.16 5.14 -6.48
N ALA A 57 8.40 4.98 -6.94
CA ALA A 57 8.70 4.63 -8.33
C ALA A 57 8.04 3.30 -8.76
N PHE A 58 8.22 2.25 -7.96
CA PHE A 58 7.74 0.90 -8.31
C PHE A 58 6.25 0.68 -8.05
N SER A 59 5.62 1.45 -7.16
CA SER A 59 4.18 1.35 -6.90
C SER A 59 3.33 2.27 -7.77
N THR A 60 3.94 3.23 -8.48
CA THR A 60 3.23 4.15 -9.39
C THR A 60 2.41 3.42 -10.47
N PRO A 61 2.93 2.38 -11.16
CA PRO A 61 2.11 1.64 -12.14
C PRO A 61 0.86 1.02 -11.52
N THR A 62 0.98 0.42 -10.34
CA THR A 62 -0.14 -0.12 -9.58
C THR A 62 -1.13 0.97 -9.19
N PHE A 63 -0.65 2.12 -8.75
CA PHE A 63 -1.48 3.29 -8.47
C PHE A 63 -2.27 3.74 -9.69
N MET A 64 -1.64 3.82 -10.87
CA MET A 64 -2.33 4.21 -12.11
C MET A 64 -3.48 3.24 -12.44
N VAL A 65 -3.26 1.93 -12.30
CA VAL A 65 -4.32 0.92 -12.51
C VAL A 65 -5.48 1.11 -11.53
N VAL A 66 -5.18 1.28 -10.24
CA VAL A 66 -6.19 1.50 -9.20
C VAL A 66 -6.96 2.81 -9.44
N TRP A 67 -6.27 3.87 -9.87
CA TRP A 67 -6.88 5.16 -10.19
C TRP A 67 -7.83 5.08 -11.39
N LEU A 68 -7.41 4.40 -12.46
CA LEU A 68 -8.24 4.17 -13.65
C LEU A 68 -9.46 3.30 -13.31
N ALA A 69 -9.28 2.25 -12.52
CA ALA A 69 -10.36 1.39 -12.06
C ALA A 69 -11.38 2.18 -11.22
N HIS A 70 -10.90 3.01 -10.28
CA HIS A 70 -11.76 3.90 -9.51
C HIS A 70 -12.56 4.81 -10.43
N SER A 71 -11.88 5.57 -11.29
CA SER A 71 -12.52 6.54 -12.20
C SER A 71 -13.56 5.91 -13.13
N SER A 72 -13.34 4.66 -13.56
CA SER A 72 -14.22 3.95 -14.49
C SER A 72 -15.45 3.30 -13.84
N LEU A 73 -15.36 3.03 -12.53
CA LEU A 73 -16.36 2.27 -11.76
C LEU A 73 -17.10 3.12 -10.73
N THR A 74 -16.61 4.33 -10.43
CA THR A 74 -17.34 5.33 -9.65
C THR A 74 -18.73 5.55 -10.23
N GLY A 75 -19.76 5.43 -9.40
CA GLY A 75 -21.17 5.56 -9.81
C GLY A 75 -21.79 4.29 -10.39
N LYS A 76 -21.00 3.26 -10.72
CA LYS A 76 -21.49 1.95 -11.19
C LYS A 76 -21.55 0.90 -10.07
N LEU A 77 -20.73 1.07 -9.04
CA LEU A 77 -20.65 0.15 -7.89
C LEU A 77 -21.01 0.85 -6.59
N SER A 78 -21.46 0.06 -5.60
CA SER A 78 -21.63 0.58 -4.25
C SER A 78 -20.26 1.02 -3.68
N PRO A 79 -20.22 2.05 -2.81
CA PRO A 79 -18.95 2.56 -2.29
C PRO A 79 -18.12 1.50 -1.55
N VAL A 80 -18.79 0.56 -0.87
CA VAL A 80 -18.13 -0.53 -0.13
C VAL A 80 -17.50 -1.52 -1.11
N LEU A 81 -18.23 -1.93 -2.15
CA LEU A 81 -17.70 -2.85 -3.18
C LEU A 81 -16.54 -2.22 -3.96
N LEU A 82 -16.67 -0.94 -4.33
CA LEU A 82 -15.61 -0.22 -5.03
C LEU A 82 -14.33 -0.21 -4.20
N LYS A 83 -14.41 0.10 -2.90
CA LYS A 83 -13.23 0.10 -2.02
C LYS A 83 -12.54 -1.26 -1.95
N TRP A 84 -13.30 -2.34 -1.70
CA TRP A 84 -12.73 -3.69 -1.64
C TRP A 84 -12.07 -4.10 -2.96
N LEU A 85 -12.69 -3.76 -4.09
CA LEU A 85 -12.10 -4.00 -5.40
C LEU A 85 -10.76 -3.27 -5.56
N LEU A 86 -10.67 -2.00 -5.16
CA LEU A 86 -9.44 -1.22 -5.25
C LEU A 86 -8.34 -1.77 -4.34
N VAL A 87 -8.69 -2.24 -3.13
CA VAL A 87 -7.75 -2.93 -2.23
C VAL A 87 -7.23 -4.22 -2.86
N ILE A 88 -8.11 -5.03 -3.45
CA ILE A 88 -7.72 -6.27 -4.14
C ILE A 88 -6.80 -5.97 -5.34
N LEU A 89 -7.14 -4.97 -6.15
CA LEU A 89 -6.30 -4.54 -7.28
C LEU A 89 -4.92 -4.05 -6.83
N ALA A 90 -4.88 -3.28 -5.73
CA ALA A 90 -3.62 -2.83 -5.16
C ALA A 90 -2.75 -4.01 -4.65
N ILE A 91 -3.36 -5.00 -4.00
CA ILE A 91 -2.66 -6.22 -3.55
C ILE A 91 -2.13 -7.01 -4.76
N ILE A 92 -2.92 -7.21 -5.80
CA ILE A 92 -2.48 -7.88 -7.03
C ILE A 92 -1.31 -7.12 -7.65
N GLY A 93 -1.42 -5.79 -7.77
CA GLY A 93 -0.36 -4.95 -8.30
C GLY A 93 0.94 -5.05 -7.50
N VAL A 94 0.86 -5.13 -6.16
CA VAL A 94 2.03 -5.41 -5.30
C VAL A 94 2.71 -6.73 -5.69
N PHE A 95 1.95 -7.82 -5.80
CA PHE A 95 2.53 -9.12 -6.17
C PHE A 95 3.15 -9.10 -7.57
N VAL A 96 2.52 -8.42 -8.54
CA VAL A 96 3.08 -8.23 -9.89
C VAL A 96 4.38 -7.43 -9.83
N THR A 97 4.39 -6.28 -9.16
CA THR A 97 5.58 -5.44 -8.99
C THR A 97 6.75 -6.23 -8.41
N PHE A 98 6.54 -6.94 -7.29
CA PHE A 98 7.62 -7.73 -6.67
C PHE A 98 8.06 -8.94 -7.50
N SER A 99 7.15 -9.54 -8.28
CA SER A 99 7.51 -10.61 -9.22
C SER A 99 8.39 -10.11 -10.36
N LEU A 100 8.20 -8.86 -10.80
CA LEU A 100 9.03 -8.23 -11.84
C LEU A 100 10.41 -7.79 -11.30
N ILE A 101 10.46 -7.26 -10.08
CA ILE A 101 11.73 -6.86 -9.44
C ILE A 101 12.59 -8.10 -9.13
N GLY A 102 11.96 -9.17 -8.63
CA GLY A 102 12.66 -10.40 -8.23
C GLY A 102 13.53 -10.22 -6.98
N GLY A 103 14.34 -11.24 -6.69
CA GLY A 103 15.25 -11.25 -5.53
C GLY A 103 14.76 -12.12 -4.37
N SER A 104 15.69 -12.50 -3.49
CA SER A 104 15.45 -13.44 -2.39
C SER A 104 14.41 -12.95 -1.37
N MET A 105 14.27 -11.63 -1.22
CA MET A 105 13.36 -10.99 -0.27
C MET A 105 12.04 -10.52 -0.90
N ALA A 106 11.86 -10.68 -2.21
CA ALA A 106 10.69 -10.16 -2.93
C ALA A 106 9.37 -10.72 -2.37
N ARG A 107 9.31 -12.02 -2.08
CA ARG A 107 8.13 -12.66 -1.49
C ARG A 107 7.82 -12.07 -0.11
N THR A 108 8.82 -11.98 0.76
CA THR A 108 8.67 -11.41 2.11
C THR A 108 8.15 -9.98 2.06
N TYR A 109 8.75 -9.12 1.23
CA TYR A 109 8.32 -7.73 1.10
C TYR A 109 6.94 -7.60 0.47
N SER A 110 6.58 -8.44 -0.50
CA SER A 110 5.24 -8.43 -1.09
C SER A 110 4.14 -8.72 -0.06
N LEU A 111 4.40 -9.61 0.91
CA LEU A 111 3.46 -9.91 2.00
C LEU A 111 3.32 -8.71 2.96
N PHE A 112 4.43 -8.09 3.37
CA PHE A 112 4.37 -6.89 4.22
C PHE A 112 3.66 -5.74 3.52
N TYR A 113 3.89 -5.54 2.22
CA TYR A 113 3.19 -4.51 1.44
C TYR A 113 1.70 -4.82 1.28
N ALA A 114 1.33 -6.08 1.01
CA ALA A 114 -0.08 -6.48 0.95
C ALA A 114 -0.77 -6.24 2.29
N GLY A 115 -0.11 -6.55 3.41
CA GLY A 115 -0.57 -6.19 4.75
C GLY A 115 -0.73 -4.69 4.93
N ALA A 116 0.23 -3.89 4.45
CA ALA A 116 0.17 -2.43 4.49
C ALA A 116 -1.02 -1.86 3.71
N VAL A 117 -1.33 -2.42 2.54
CA VAL A 117 -2.51 -2.05 1.73
C VAL A 117 -3.80 -2.33 2.51
N ILE A 118 -3.91 -3.50 3.14
CA ILE A 118 -5.09 -3.88 3.94
C ILE A 118 -5.27 -2.92 5.12
N VAL A 119 -4.21 -2.70 5.91
CA VAL A 119 -4.24 -1.78 7.06
C VAL A 119 -4.59 -0.36 6.62
N SER A 120 -3.99 0.13 5.53
CA SER A 120 -4.31 1.44 4.96
C SER A 120 -5.77 1.52 4.51
N GLY A 121 -6.29 0.46 3.90
CA GLY A 121 -7.69 0.34 3.49
C GLY A 121 -8.66 0.49 4.67
N PHE A 122 -8.36 -0.15 5.81
CA PHE A 122 -9.15 -0.04 7.04
C PHE A 122 -9.05 1.34 7.68
N ILE A 123 -7.85 1.94 7.77
CA ILE A 123 -7.66 3.30 8.30
C ILE A 123 -8.52 4.29 7.49
N LEU A 124 -8.49 4.17 6.17
CA LEU A 124 -9.28 5.01 5.26
C LEU A 124 -10.78 4.65 5.21
N GLN A 125 -11.18 3.51 5.78
CA GLN A 125 -12.59 3.19 6.01
C GLN A 125 -13.16 4.02 7.17
N GLY A 126 -12.37 4.22 8.23
CA GLY A 126 -12.74 5.03 9.40
C GLY A 126 -12.79 6.53 9.13
N TRP A 127 -12.07 7.01 8.10
CA TRP A 127 -12.16 8.40 7.67
C TRP A 127 -13.46 8.67 6.91
N LYS A 128 -14.45 9.17 7.65
CA LYS A 128 -15.59 9.90 7.09
C LYS A 128 -15.06 11.18 6.43
N SER A 129 -14.84 11.13 5.11
CA SER A 129 -15.01 12.34 4.29
C SER A 129 -16.50 12.54 4.05
#